data_AF-A0A3P8MYW0-F1
#
_entry.id   AF-A0A3P8MYW0-F1
#
_cell.length_a   1.000
_cell.length_b   1.000
_cell.length_c   1.000
_cell.angle_alpha   90.00
_cell.angle_beta   90.00
_cell.angle_gamma   90.00
#
_symmetry.space_group_name_H-M   'P 1'
#
loop_
_entity.id
_entity.type
_entity.pdbx_description
1 polymer ?
#
loop_
_entity_poly.entity_id
_entity_poly.type
_entity_poly.pdbx_seq_one_letter_code
_entity_poly.pdbx_strand_id
1 'polypeptide(L)'
;MGFRSDLLICTTLECETKEEMLAAIHRAKEEGANLVELCIDSISFSHISEVEGLLRQRTLPSIVSFRSNLRRGRGCSSKKTGLQVLRLAVELDVEFVQVEFEMAKEEVITELMSRRSNSKIIISNYINNGGGGGT
;
A
#
# COMPACT_ATOMS: atom_id res chain seq x y z
N MET A 1 3.50 14.15 13.07
CA MET A 1 2.03 14.33 13.21
C MET A 1 1.49 13.23 14.11
N GLY A 2 0.81 13.57 15.20
CA GLY A 2 0.19 12.60 16.10
C GLY A 2 -1.31 12.57 15.88
N PHE A 3 -1.86 11.45 15.41
CA PHE A 3 -3.30 11.24 15.31
C PHE A 3 -3.88 11.22 16.75
N ARG A 4 -4.49 12.33 17.17
CA ARG A 4 -5.25 12.44 18.42
C ARG A 4 -6.62 11.80 18.16
N SER A 5 -7.08 10.91 19.03
CA SER A 5 -8.24 10.02 18.82
C SER A 5 -9.52 10.77 18.43
N ASP A 6 -10.24 10.22 17.42
CA ASP A 6 -11.69 9.96 17.35
C ASP A 6 -12.06 9.47 15.92
N LEU A 7 -11.76 8.21 15.59
CA LEU A 7 -12.05 7.57 14.29
C LEU A 7 -11.35 8.19 13.05
N LEU A 8 -10.52 7.41 12.36
CA LEU A 8 -9.97 7.80 11.06
C LEU A 8 -10.75 7.13 9.93
N ILE A 9 -11.23 7.92 8.98
CA ILE A 9 -11.87 7.41 7.77
C ILE A 9 -10.79 7.15 6.72
N CYS A 10 -10.63 5.87 6.38
CA CYS A 10 -9.78 5.39 5.30
C CYS A 10 -10.63 4.89 4.15
N THR A 11 -10.28 5.28 2.93
CA THR A 11 -10.82 4.65 1.71
C THR A 11 -9.72 3.95 0.95
N THR A 12 -10.03 2.76 0.42
CA THR A 12 -9.11 1.97 -0.39
C THR A 12 -9.25 2.37 -1.86
N LEU A 13 -8.13 2.68 -2.50
CA LEU A 13 -8.07 3.10 -3.89
C LEU A 13 -7.38 2.00 -4.73
N GLU A 14 -8.13 1.49 -5.70
CA GLU A 14 -7.68 0.48 -6.66
C GLU A 14 -7.90 1.05 -8.06
N CYS A 15 -6.85 1.59 -8.67
CA CYS A 15 -6.88 2.20 -10.00
C CYS A 15 -5.79 1.60 -10.87
N GLU A 16 -6.01 1.56 -12.19
CA GLU A 16 -5.08 0.94 -13.13
C GLU A 16 -3.93 1.87 -13.52
N THR A 17 -4.13 3.17 -13.43
CA THR A 17 -3.14 4.19 -13.80
C THR A 17 -2.78 5.12 -12.64
N LYS A 18 -1.61 5.75 -12.74
CA LYS A 18 -1.15 6.77 -11.78
C LYS A 18 -2.11 7.96 -11.74
N GLU A 19 -2.55 8.42 -12.90
CA GLU A 19 -3.39 9.61 -13.06
C GLU A 19 -4.77 9.40 -12.42
N GLU A 20 -5.38 8.23 -12.64
CA GLU A 20 -6.63 7.84 -11.97
C GLU A 20 -6.45 7.75 -10.46
N MET A 21 -5.35 7.16 -9.99
CA MET A 21 -5.05 7.08 -8.56
C MET A 21 -4.95 8.47 -7.94
N LEU A 22 -4.25 9.42 -8.58
CA LEU A 22 -4.14 10.81 -8.10
C LEU A 22 -5.50 11.53 -8.07
N ALA A 23 -6.30 11.37 -9.12
CA ALA A 23 -7.65 11.91 -9.17
C ALA A 23 -8.54 11.32 -8.07
N ALA A 24 -8.41 10.02 -7.78
CA ALA A 24 -9.14 9.34 -6.73
C ALA A 24 -8.69 9.81 -5.33
N ILE A 25 -7.40 10.08 -5.10
CA ILE A 25 -6.90 10.68 -3.86
C ILE A 25 -7.52 12.07 -3.65
N HIS A 26 -7.58 12.89 -4.72
CA HIS A 26 -8.21 14.21 -4.65
C HIS A 26 -9.69 14.11 -4.30
N ARG A 27 -10.42 13.23 -4.98
CA ARG A 27 -11.84 13.00 -4.70
C ARG A 27 -12.05 12.50 -3.27
N ALA A 28 -11.26 11.53 -2.79
CA ALA A 28 -11.34 11.04 -1.42
C ALA A 28 -11.19 12.16 -0.40
N LYS A 29 -10.29 13.13 -0.67
CA LYS A 29 -10.12 14.32 0.16
C LYS A 29 -11.35 15.22 0.15
N GLU A 30 -11.92 15.48 -1.03
CA GLU A 30 -13.15 16.29 -1.18
C GLU A 30 -14.35 15.66 -0.46
N GLU A 31 -14.43 14.33 -0.46
CA GLU A 31 -15.46 13.54 0.24
C GLU A 31 -15.20 13.38 1.76
N GLY A 32 -14.10 13.95 2.28
CA GLY A 32 -13.81 13.99 3.72
C GLY A 32 -13.00 12.82 4.29
N ALA A 33 -12.35 12.00 3.46
CA ALA A 33 -11.44 10.96 3.94
C ALA A 33 -10.23 11.58 4.67
N ASN A 34 -9.80 10.94 5.76
CA ASN A 34 -8.62 11.37 6.51
C ASN A 34 -7.34 10.73 5.98
N LEU A 35 -7.46 9.52 5.43
CA LEU A 35 -6.36 8.79 4.79
C LEU A 35 -6.86 7.96 3.62
N VAL A 36 -5.92 7.50 2.79
CA VAL A 36 -6.18 6.61 1.66
C VAL A 36 -5.27 5.39 1.74
N GLU A 37 -5.81 4.21 1.47
CA GLU A 37 -5.00 3.02 1.19
C GLU A 37 -4.78 2.95 -0.32
N LEU A 38 -3.51 3.00 -0.73
CA LEU A 38 -3.09 2.90 -2.13
C LEU A 38 -2.72 1.45 -2.43
N CYS A 39 -3.61 0.73 -3.12
CA CYS A 39 -3.32 -0.63 -3.60
C CYS A 39 -2.43 -0.55 -4.84
N ILE A 40 -1.11 -0.55 -4.63
CA ILE A 40 -0.13 -0.37 -5.72
C ILE A 40 -0.13 -1.56 -6.68
N ASP A 41 -0.56 -2.74 -6.23
CA ASP A 41 -0.68 -3.93 -7.09
C ASP A 41 -1.77 -3.81 -8.17
N SER A 42 -2.71 -2.87 -8.03
CA SER A 42 -3.71 -2.56 -9.06
C SER A 42 -3.17 -1.64 -10.16
N ILE A 43 -2.10 -0.89 -9.90
CA ILE A 43 -1.52 0.05 -10.87
C ILE A 43 -0.64 -0.72 -11.86
N SER A 44 -0.86 -0.45 -13.15
CA SER A 44 0.03 -0.89 -14.22
C SER A 44 1.16 0.12 -14.39
N PHE A 45 2.36 -0.21 -13.91
CA PHE A 45 3.56 0.59 -14.10
C PHE A 45 4.70 -0.26 -14.67
N SER A 46 5.55 0.36 -15.47
CA SER A 46 6.74 -0.30 -16.06
C SER A 46 7.99 0.02 -15.25
N HIS A 47 8.03 1.19 -14.62
CA HIS A 47 9.17 1.66 -13.83
C HIS A 47 8.74 2.11 -12.43
N ILE A 48 9.58 1.81 -11.44
CA ILE A 48 9.33 2.17 -10.04
C ILE A 48 9.27 3.70 -9.82
N SER A 49 9.87 4.49 -10.73
CA SER A 49 9.81 5.96 -10.74
C SER A 49 8.39 6.50 -10.93
N GLU A 50 7.50 5.73 -11.57
CA GLU A 50 6.08 6.09 -11.71
C GLU A 50 5.39 6.04 -10.34
N VAL A 51 5.68 5.00 -9.55
CA VAL A 51 5.23 4.86 -8.16
C VAL A 51 5.83 5.95 -7.28
N GLU A 52 7.13 6.26 -7.43
CA GLU A 52 7.75 7.38 -6.72
C GLU A 52 7.02 8.71 -7.02
N GLY A 53 6.76 8.99 -8.30
CA GLY A 53 6.03 10.18 -8.71
C GLY A 53 4.62 10.24 -8.12
N LEU A 54 3.91 9.11 -8.07
CA LEU A 54 2.63 8.99 -7.39
C LEU A 54 2.76 9.36 -5.90
N LEU A 55 3.69 8.72 -5.18
CA LEU A 55 3.86 8.88 -3.74
C LEU A 55 4.30 10.30 -3.35
N ARG A 56 5.04 11.00 -4.22
CA ARG A 56 5.42 12.40 -3.99
C ARG A 56 4.30 13.40 -4.23
N GLN A 57 3.30 13.04 -5.05
CA GLN A 57 2.20 13.94 -5.46
C GLN A 57 0.93 13.78 -4.62
N ARG A 58 0.95 12.93 -3.59
CA ARG A 58 -0.22 12.66 -2.74
C ARG A 58 -0.63 13.88 -1.94
N THR A 59 -1.93 14.09 -1.82
CA THR A 59 -2.53 15.23 -1.10
C THR A 59 -3.19 14.84 0.23
N LEU A 60 -3.14 13.53 0.57
CA LEU A 60 -3.61 12.93 1.81
C LEU A 60 -2.57 11.97 2.38
N PRO A 61 -2.52 11.82 3.73
CA PRO A 61 -1.81 10.72 4.38
C PRO A 61 -2.22 9.37 3.80
N SER A 62 -1.28 8.44 3.71
CA SER A 62 -1.56 7.19 3.01
C SER A 62 -1.01 5.94 3.67
N ILE A 63 -1.74 4.85 3.47
CA ILE A 63 -1.26 3.48 3.62
C ILE A 63 -0.83 3.01 2.24
N VAL A 64 0.45 2.69 2.06
CA VAL A 64 0.90 2.00 0.83
C VAL A 64 0.77 0.51 1.07
N SER A 65 -0.06 -0.14 0.25
CA SER A 65 -0.27 -1.59 0.28
C SER A 65 0.15 -2.21 -1.05
N PHE A 66 0.69 -3.43 -0.97
CA PHE A 66 0.97 -4.26 -2.13
C PHE A 66 0.43 -5.64 -1.82
N ARG A 67 -0.82 -5.89 -2.24
CA ARG A 67 -1.48 -7.18 -2.00
C ARG A 67 -0.91 -8.15 -3.01
N SER A 68 -0.30 -9.25 -2.57
CA SER A 68 0.14 -10.29 -3.50
C SER A 68 -1.10 -11.02 -3.98
N ASN A 69 -1.84 -10.41 -4.93
CA ASN A 69 -3.00 -11.02 -5.54
C ASN A 69 -2.56 -12.28 -6.31
N LEU A 70 -2.53 -13.42 -5.61
CA LEU A 70 -2.37 -14.78 -6.15
C LEU A 70 -3.35 -15.05 -7.30
N ARG A 71 -4.44 -14.28 -7.40
CA ARG A 71 -5.41 -14.28 -8.51
C ARG A 71 -4.79 -14.01 -9.89
N ARG A 72 -3.60 -13.41 -10.00
CA ARG A 72 -2.97 -13.09 -11.30
C ARG A 72 -1.86 -14.04 -11.76
N GLY A 73 -1.60 -15.15 -11.05
CA GLY A 73 -0.65 -16.18 -11.51
C GLY A 73 0.79 -15.69 -11.75
N ARG A 74 1.17 -14.53 -11.19
CA ARG A 74 2.51 -13.94 -11.32
C ARG A 74 3.34 -14.30 -10.10
N GLY A 75 4.32 -15.18 -10.31
CA GLY A 75 5.20 -15.76 -9.28
C GLY A 75 6.18 -14.78 -8.60
N CYS A 76 7.41 -15.27 -8.34
CA CYS A 76 8.47 -14.61 -7.56
C CYS A 76 8.77 -13.14 -7.96
N SER A 77 8.51 -12.75 -9.20
CA SER A 77 8.65 -11.36 -9.66
C SER A 77 7.73 -10.39 -8.92
N SER A 78 6.49 -10.79 -8.60
CA SER A 78 5.54 -9.95 -7.86
C SER A 78 6.01 -9.64 -6.45
N LYS A 79 6.63 -10.62 -5.75
CA LYS A 79 7.18 -10.42 -4.39
C LYS A 79 8.37 -9.45 -4.38
N LYS A 80 9.27 -9.55 -5.36
CA LYS A 80 10.41 -8.63 -5.49
C LYS A 80 9.95 -7.20 -5.79
N THR A 81 9.00 -7.05 -6.71
CA THR A 81 8.38 -5.74 -7.02
C THR A 81 7.68 -5.18 -5.78
N GLY A 82 6.92 -6.01 -5.05
CA GLY A 82 6.28 -5.60 -3.80
C GLY A 82 7.28 -5.08 -2.78
N LEU A 83 8.37 -5.80 -2.52
CA LEU A 83 9.42 -5.32 -1.60
C LEU A 83 10.07 -4.02 -2.08
N GLN A 84 10.29 -3.84 -3.38
CA GLN A 84 10.82 -2.58 -3.92
C GLN A 84 9.86 -1.42 -3.67
N VAL A 85 8.55 -1.62 -3.87
CA VAL A 85 7.51 -0.63 -3.59
C VAL A 85 7.48 -0.28 -2.09
N LEU A 86 7.52 -1.28 -1.22
CA LEU A 86 7.49 -1.07 0.24
C LEU A 86 8.75 -0.32 0.72
N ARG A 87 9.93 -0.66 0.20
CA ARG A 87 11.18 0.07 0.51
C ARG A 87 11.10 1.53 0.06
N LEU A 88 10.66 1.76 -1.18
CA LEU A 88 10.48 3.12 -1.70
C LEU A 88 9.48 3.91 -0.84
N ALA A 89 8.38 3.29 -0.43
CA ALA A 89 7.39 3.95 0.41
C ALA A 89 7.97 4.39 1.77
N VAL A 90 8.78 3.53 2.39
CA VAL A 90 9.50 3.85 3.63
C VAL A 90 10.51 4.97 3.42
N GLU A 91 11.28 4.94 2.33
CA GLU A 91 12.29 5.96 2.00
C GLU A 91 11.67 7.34 1.71
N LEU A 92 10.45 7.36 1.18
CA LEU A 92 9.66 8.57 0.93
C LEU A 92 8.86 9.04 2.15
N ASP A 93 9.10 8.45 3.33
CA ASP A 93 8.46 8.77 4.61
C ASP A 93 6.92 8.74 4.55
N VAL A 94 6.36 7.77 3.83
CA VAL A 94 4.91 7.50 3.84
C VAL A 94 4.46 7.20 5.27
N GLU A 95 3.27 7.65 5.66
CA GLU A 95 2.77 7.50 7.03
C GLU A 95 2.63 6.04 7.45
N PHE A 96 2.10 5.20 6.56
CA PHE A 96 1.88 3.79 6.82
C PHE A 96 2.29 2.91 5.63
N VAL A 97 2.95 1.80 5.93
CA VAL A 97 3.34 0.79 4.94
C VAL A 97 2.76 -0.54 5.38
N GLN A 98 1.93 -1.15 4.53
CA GLN A 98 1.28 -2.41 4.82
C GLN A 98 2.04 -3.58 4.20
N VAL A 99 2.41 -4.53 5.04
CA VAL A 99 3.10 -5.77 4.67
C VAL A 99 2.16 -6.93 4.94
N GLU A 100 1.98 -7.77 3.93
CA GLU A 100 1.22 -9.02 4.09
C GLU A 100 2.00 -9.99 4.97
N PHE A 101 1.31 -10.73 5.85
CA PHE A 101 1.89 -11.61 6.86
C PHE A 101 2.86 -12.63 6.24
N GLU A 102 2.54 -13.17 5.06
CA GLU A 102 3.40 -14.10 4.32
C GLU A 102 4.74 -13.48 3.86
N MET A 103 4.78 -12.16 3.68
CA MET A 103 5.97 -11.40 3.31
C MET A 103 6.69 -10.81 4.53
N ALA A 104 6.04 -10.78 5.70
CA ALA A 104 6.53 -10.19 6.94
C ALA A 104 7.55 -11.11 7.67
N LYS A 105 8.55 -11.60 6.94
CA LYS A 105 9.70 -12.28 7.55
C LYS A 105 10.54 -11.30 8.35
N GLU A 106 11.24 -11.80 9.36
CA GLU A 106 12.05 -10.98 10.26
C GLU A 106 13.07 -10.11 9.52
N GLU A 107 13.69 -10.63 8.45
CA GLU A 107 14.68 -9.89 7.65
C GLU A 107 14.04 -8.73 6.89
N VAL A 108 12.84 -8.93 6.36
CA VAL A 108 12.09 -7.90 5.62
C VAL A 108 11.65 -6.79 6.57
N ILE A 109 11.09 -7.16 7.72
CA ILE A 109 10.64 -6.18 8.71
C ILE A 109 11.82 -5.41 9.28
N THR A 110 12.92 -6.09 9.63
CA THR A 110 14.14 -5.44 10.13
C THR A 110 14.71 -4.47 9.11
N GLU A 111 14.74 -4.85 7.83
CA GLU A 111 15.18 -3.96 6.78
C GLU A 111 14.31 -2.70 6.68
N LEU A 112 12.98 -2.85 6.60
CA LEU A 112 12.06 -1.71 6.52
C LEU A 112 12.17 -0.82 7.77
N MET A 113 12.34 -1.42 8.95
CA MET A 113 12.52 -0.71 10.22
C MET A 113 13.84 0.05 10.27
N SER A 114 14.90 -0.41 9.61
CA SER A 114 16.19 0.28 9.54
C SER A 114 16.19 1.50 8.61
N ARG A 115 15.31 1.49 7.60
CA ARG A 115 15.21 2.55 6.57
C ARG A 115 14.21 3.65 6.91
N ARG A 116 13.27 3.39 7.83
CA ARG A 116 12.18 4.32 8.13
C ARG A 116 12.65 5.49 9.00
N SER A 117 12.11 6.67 8.70
CA SER A 117 12.21 7.82 9.61
C SER A 117 10.97 7.88 10.51
N ASN A 118 9.77 8.04 9.91
CA ASN A 118 8.51 8.16 10.64
C ASN A 118 7.44 7.13 10.23
N SER A 119 7.65 6.39 9.14
CA SER A 119 6.70 5.39 8.66
C SER A 119 6.35 4.36 9.75
N LYS A 120 5.07 3.99 9.82
CA LYS A 120 4.59 2.89 10.65
C LYS A 120 4.32 1.68 9.77
N ILE A 121 4.72 0.51 10.24
CA ILE A 121 4.52 -0.75 9.50
C ILE A 121 3.25 -1.42 10.03
N ILE A 122 2.31 -1.72 9.13
CA ILE A 122 1.10 -2.49 9.40
C ILE A 122 1.36 -3.91 8.88
N ILE A 123 1.25 -4.90 9.75
CA ILE A 123 1.30 -6.31 9.33
C ILE A 123 -0.14 -6.81 9.23
N SER A 124 -0.49 -7.31 8.05
CA SER A 124 -1.87 -7.70 7.71
C SER A 124 -1.96 -9.18 7.38
N ASN A 125 -3.00 -9.86 7.86
CA ASN A 125 -3.31 -11.24 7.49
C ASN A 125 -4.78 -11.31 7.07
N TYR A 126 -5.04 -11.82 5.88
CA TYR A 126 -6.39 -11.91 5.32
C TYR A 126 -6.91 -13.35 5.47
N ILE A 127 -7.89 -13.56 6.36
CA ILE A 127 -8.52 -14.87 6.55
C ILE A 127 -9.73 -14.98 5.63
N ASN A 128 -9.59 -15.68 4.52
CA ASN A 128 -10.70 -15.91 3.58
C ASN A 128 -11.41 -17.23 3.94
N ASN A 129 -12.41 -17.18 4.84
CA ASN A 129 -13.20 -18.36 5.26
C ASN A 129 -14.24 -18.82 4.21
N GLY A 130 -14.23 -18.26 3.00
CA GLY A 130 -15.18 -18.56 1.94
C GLY A 130 -14.84 -19.80 1.11
N GLY A 131 -14.63 -20.95 1.76
CA GLY A 131 -14.68 -22.26 1.11
C GLY A 131 -16.12 -22.63 0.77
N GLY A 132 -16.77 -21.85 -0.10
CA GLY A 132 -18.03 -22.21 -0.73
C GLY A 132 -17.78 -23.29 -1.78
N GLY A 133 -17.49 -24.51 -1.32
CA GLY A 133 -17.73 -25.72 -2.11
C GLY A 133 -19.24 -25.83 -2.31
N GLY A 134 -19.76 -25.12 -3.31
CA GLY A 134 -21.07 -25.36 -3.86
C GLY A 134 -20.97 -26.53 -4.82
N THR A 135 -21.66 -27.61 -4.44
CA THR A 135 -21.96 -28.87 -5.14
C THR A 135 -22.02 -28.79 -6.66
#